data_AF-A0A2S6A6V5-F1
#
_entry.id   AF-A0A2S6A6V5-F1
#
_cell.length_a   1.000
_cell.length_b   1.000
_cell.length_c   1.000
_cell.angle_alpha   90.00
_cell.angle_beta   90.00
_cell.angle_gamma   90.00
#
_symmetry.space_group_name_H-M   'P 1'
#
loop_
_entity.id
_entity.type
_entity.pdbx_description
1 polymer ?
#
loop_
_entity_poly.entity_id
_entity_poly.type
_entity_poly.pdbx_seq_one_letter_code
_entity_poly.pdbx_strand_id
1 'polypeptide(L)'
;MTTAMLPSPPIHHPLEIPQRAVSVIRRVQDAVSALPAPTLPRDVLAATTVGDLAFTHVIDARTLAVVARKDRHIQPIAAMITEHLLGVTATVVGSAITVTLR
;
A
#
# COMPACT_ATOMS: atom_id res chain seq x y z
N MET A 1 -38.53 45.28 -11.95
CA MET A 1 -37.09 45.00 -11.69
C MET A 1 -37.01 43.55 -11.28
N THR A 2 -36.40 42.68 -12.10
CA THR A 2 -36.44 41.23 -11.91
C THR A 2 -35.03 40.76 -11.58
N THR A 3 -34.79 40.36 -10.33
CA THR A 3 -33.51 39.84 -9.86
C THR A 3 -33.39 38.37 -10.25
N ALA A 4 -32.45 38.07 -11.15
CA ALA A 4 -32.09 36.70 -11.51
C ALA A 4 -31.27 36.07 -10.36
N MET A 5 -31.80 35.02 -9.73
CA MET A 5 -31.04 34.21 -8.78
C MET A 5 -30.16 33.23 -9.56
N LEU A 6 -28.85 33.38 -9.42
CA LEU A 6 -27.85 32.42 -9.89
C LEU A 6 -27.95 31.12 -9.07
N PRO A 7 -27.92 29.92 -9.71
CA PRO A 7 -27.84 28.66 -8.98
C PRO A 7 -26.49 28.57 -8.25
N SER A 8 -26.53 28.20 -6.97
CA SER A 8 -25.35 27.98 -6.13
C SER A 8 -24.45 26.87 -6.72
N PRO A 9 -23.12 26.99 -6.61
CA PRO A 9 -22.20 25.99 -7.14
C PRO A 9 -22.38 24.66 -6.40
N PRO A 10 -22.18 23.52 -7.10
CA PRO A 10 -22.28 22.21 -6.49
C PRO A 10 -21.25 22.10 -5.36
N ILE A 11 -21.72 21.82 -4.15
CA ILE A 11 -20.86 21.48 -3.03
C ILE A 11 -20.13 20.20 -3.41
N HIS A 12 -18.83 20.32 -3.65
CA HIS A 12 -17.92 19.20 -3.86
C HIS A 12 -17.89 18.40 -2.55
N HIS A 13 -18.67 17.33 -2.47
CA HIS A 13 -18.61 16.39 -1.37
C HIS A 13 -17.23 15.74 -1.44
N PRO A 14 -16.33 15.92 -0.46
CA PRO A 14 -15.16 15.07 -0.38
C PRO A 14 -15.70 13.65 -0.22
N LEU A 15 -15.28 12.73 -1.07
CA LEU A 15 -15.47 11.31 -0.82
C LEU A 15 -14.95 11.04 0.58
N GLU A 16 -15.84 10.91 1.57
CA GLU A 16 -15.50 10.50 2.93
C GLU A 16 -15.02 9.06 2.84
N ILE A 17 -13.76 8.89 2.47
CA ILE A 17 -13.08 7.62 2.66
C ILE A 17 -13.17 7.37 4.17
N PRO A 18 -13.80 6.25 4.62
CA PRO A 18 -13.99 6.02 6.04
C PRO A 18 -12.64 6.12 6.74
N GLN A 19 -12.45 7.11 7.62
CA GLN A 19 -11.14 7.37 8.25
C GLN A 19 -10.60 6.13 8.97
N ARG A 20 -11.51 5.27 9.44
CA ARG A 20 -11.19 3.94 9.99
C ARG A 20 -10.47 3.05 8.98
N ALA A 21 -10.94 2.98 7.74
CA ALA A 21 -10.31 2.17 6.70
C ALA A 21 -8.93 2.72 6.31
N VAL A 22 -8.77 4.05 6.23
CA VAL A 22 -7.46 4.70 6.05
C VAL A 22 -6.52 4.38 7.22
N SER A 23 -7.03 4.34 8.45
CA SER A 23 -6.24 3.95 9.62
C SER A 23 -5.77 2.49 9.55
N VAL A 24 -6.63 1.58 9.09
CA VAL A 24 -6.29 0.15 8.95
C VAL A 24 -5.24 -0.06 7.87
N ILE A 25 -5.40 0.52 6.67
CA ILE A 25 -4.42 0.33 5.59
C ILE A 25 -3.05 0.93 5.94
N ARG A 26 -3.00 2.02 6.71
CA ARG A 26 -1.74 2.56 7.25
C ARG A 26 -1.08 1.62 8.24
N ARG A 27 -1.85 0.95 9.11
CA ARG A 27 -1.29 -0.10 9.98
C ARG A 27 -0.73 -1.27 9.18
N VAL A 28 -1.39 -1.63 8.08
CA VAL A 28 -0.86 -2.66 7.16
C VAL A 28 0.39 -2.17 6.46
N GLN A 29 0.48 -0.89 6.07
CA GLN A 29 1.70 -0.29 5.55
C GLN A 29 2.87 -0.41 6.54
N ASP A 30 2.66 0.00 7.80
CA ASP A 30 3.66 -0.13 8.86
C ASP A 30 4.06 -1.60 9.07
N ALA A 31 3.08 -2.51 9.11
CA ALA A 31 3.32 -3.94 9.28
C ALA A 31 4.15 -4.52 8.13
N VAL A 32 3.80 -4.20 6.88
CA VAL A 32 4.57 -4.62 5.69
C VAL A 32 5.98 -4.06 5.75
N SER A 33 6.15 -2.78 6.09
CA SER A 33 7.46 -2.13 6.15
C SER A 33 8.35 -2.73 7.23
N ALA A 34 7.77 -3.17 8.34
CA ALA A 34 8.48 -3.76 9.47
C ALA A 34 8.77 -5.27 9.31
N LEU A 35 8.26 -5.93 8.26
CA LEU A 35 8.59 -7.33 8.00
C LEU A 35 10.11 -7.49 7.82
N PRO A 36 10.69 -8.61 8.30
CA PRO A 36 12.11 -8.84 8.11
C PRO A 36 12.43 -8.95 6.61
N ALA A 37 13.60 -8.42 6.23
CA ALA A 37 14.06 -8.49 4.86
C ALA A 37 14.27 -9.96 4.44
N PRO A 38 13.70 -10.40 3.30
CA PRO A 38 14.01 -11.72 2.77
C PRO A 38 15.52 -11.87 2.48
N THR A 39 16.11 -12.94 2.99
CA THR A 39 17.53 -13.26 2.79
C THR A 39 17.72 -13.89 1.41
N LEU A 40 18.39 -13.17 0.51
CA LEU A 40 18.75 -13.69 -0.80
C LEU A 40 20.25 -13.95 -0.93
N PRO A 41 20.66 -15.06 -1.56
CA PRO A 41 22.06 -15.26 -1.90
C PRO A 41 22.52 -14.13 -2.84
N ARG A 42 23.70 -13.55 -2.55
CA ARG A 42 24.26 -12.38 -3.24
C ARG A 42 23.52 -11.06 -2.98
N ASP A 43 22.82 -10.95 -1.87
CA ASP A 43 22.51 -9.62 -1.34
C ASP A 43 23.72 -9.04 -0.64
N VAL A 44 24.19 -7.90 -1.15
CA VAL A 44 25.31 -7.13 -0.59
C VAL A 44 24.78 -6.00 0.30
N LEU A 45 23.48 -5.71 0.20
CA LEU A 45 22.83 -4.72 1.03
C LEU A 45 22.45 -5.37 2.36
N ALA A 46 22.91 -4.78 3.47
CA ALA A 46 22.43 -5.11 4.80
C ALA A 46 21.03 -4.51 4.99
N ALA A 47 20.04 -5.07 4.31
CA ALA A 47 18.64 -4.76 4.55
C ALA A 47 18.16 -5.57 5.76
N THR A 48 17.54 -4.90 6.72
CA THR A 48 16.97 -5.56 7.91
C THR A 48 15.48 -5.75 7.75
N THR A 49 14.81 -4.87 7.00
CA THR A 49 13.37 -4.88 6.81
C THR A 49 12.96 -4.80 5.33
N VAL A 50 11.71 -5.13 5.04
CA VAL A 50 11.10 -4.92 3.72
C VAL A 50 11.09 -3.43 3.35
N GLY A 51 10.98 -2.52 4.32
CA GLY A 51 11.09 -1.07 4.08
C GLY A 51 12.44 -0.63 3.51
N ASP A 52 13.52 -1.37 3.77
CA ASP A 52 14.82 -1.12 3.15
C ASP A 52 14.85 -1.57 1.68
N LEU A 53 14.12 -2.64 1.36
CA LEU A 53 14.10 -3.28 0.04
C LEU A 53 13.02 -2.76 -0.89
N ALA A 54 11.98 -2.10 -0.38
CA ALA A 54 10.82 -1.67 -1.15
C ALA A 54 10.24 -0.35 -0.65
N PHE A 55 9.60 0.37 -1.56
CA PHE A 55 8.76 1.51 -1.23
C PHE A 55 7.32 1.05 -1.06
N THR A 56 6.64 1.54 -0.01
CA THR A 56 5.23 1.26 0.24
C THR A 56 4.39 2.51 -0.02
N HIS A 57 3.27 2.36 -0.72
CA HIS A 57 2.40 3.47 -1.09
C HIS A 57 0.93 3.07 -0.96
N VAL A 58 0.17 3.79 -0.13
CA VAL A 58 -1.27 3.55 0.04
C VAL A 58 -1.98 4.10 -1.19
N ILE A 59 -2.63 3.22 -1.96
CA ILE A 59 -3.43 3.59 -3.14
C ILE A 59 -4.82 4.05 -2.69
N ASP A 60 -5.45 3.27 -1.81
CA ASP A 60 -6.77 3.55 -1.28
C ASP A 60 -6.95 2.93 0.12
N ALA A 61 -8.16 3.00 0.66
CA ALA A 61 -8.49 2.55 2.01
C ALA A 61 -8.30 1.04 2.25
N ARG A 62 -8.15 0.23 1.19
CA ARG A 62 -7.96 -1.22 1.24
C ARG A 62 -6.78 -1.71 0.44
N THR A 63 -6.13 -0.86 -0.34
CA THR A 63 -5.06 -1.26 -1.24
C THR A 63 -3.76 -0.51 -0.97
N LEU A 64 -2.68 -1.28 -0.86
CA LEU A 64 -1.31 -0.81 -0.69
C LEU A 64 -0.47 -1.35 -1.86
N ALA A 65 0.28 -0.47 -2.53
CA ALA A 65 1.35 -0.85 -3.43
C ALA A 65 2.65 -1.02 -2.66
N VAL A 66 3.40 -2.08 -2.98
CA VAL A 66 4.76 -2.31 -2.53
C VAL A 66 5.64 -2.49 -3.76
N VAL A 67 6.56 -1.56 -3.99
CA VAL A 67 7.44 -1.55 -5.15
C VAL A 67 8.86 -1.89 -4.71
N ALA A 68 9.33 -3.07 -5.09
CA ALA A 68 10.68 -3.51 -4.77
C ALA A 68 11.71 -2.64 -5.51
N ARG A 69 12.84 -2.34 -4.85
CA ARG A 69 13.96 -1.62 -5.45
C ARG A 69 14.70 -2.45 -6.51
N LYS A 70 14.57 -3.78 -6.45
CA LYS A 70 15.15 -4.73 -7.40
C LYS A 70 14.15 -5.84 -7.69
N ASP A 71 14.04 -6.27 -8.95
CA ASP A 71 13.06 -7.28 -9.36
C ASP A 71 13.23 -8.63 -8.64
N ARG A 72 14.48 -8.98 -8.30
CA ARG A 72 14.79 -10.21 -7.54
C ARG A 72 14.13 -10.25 -6.16
N HIS A 73 13.75 -9.09 -5.59
CA HIS A 73 13.11 -8.99 -4.28
C HIS A 73 11.58 -9.07 -4.36
N ILE A 74 10.98 -8.94 -5.54
CA ILE A 74 9.50 -8.90 -5.70
C ILE A 74 8.85 -10.17 -5.15
N GLN A 75 9.26 -11.33 -5.66
CA GLN A 75 8.68 -12.61 -5.26
C GLN A 75 8.92 -12.92 -3.77
N PRO A 76 10.15 -12.76 -3.23
CA PRO A 76 10.40 -12.95 -1.80
C PRO A 76 9.60 -12.01 -0.90
N ILE A 77 9.45 -10.72 -1.27
CA ILE A 77 8.64 -9.78 -0.49
C ILE A 77 7.16 -10.17 -0.53
N ALA A 78 6.63 -10.58 -1.70
CA ALA A 78 5.25 -11.02 -1.83
C ALA A 78 4.95 -12.27 -1.00
N ALA A 79 5.89 -13.23 -0.96
CA ALA A 79 5.82 -14.41 -0.12
C ALA A 79 5.80 -14.02 1.38
N MET A 80 6.75 -13.18 1.80
CA MET A 80 6.82 -12.68 3.18
C MET A 80 5.51 -12.04 3.65
N ILE A 81 4.91 -11.19 2.81
CA ILE A 81 3.63 -10.53 3.11
C ILE A 81 2.50 -11.56 3.26
N THR A 82 2.42 -12.53 2.34
CA THR A 82 1.37 -13.56 2.34
C THR A 82 1.48 -14.50 3.54
N GLU A 83 2.70 -14.82 3.96
CA GLU A 83 2.96 -15.74 5.07
C GLU A 83 2.75 -15.09 6.44
N HIS A 84 3.11 -13.82 6.59
CA HIS A 84 3.19 -13.17 7.90
C HIS A 84 1.99 -12.26 8.20
N LEU A 85 1.30 -11.74 7.19
CA LEU A 85 0.17 -10.84 7.38
C LEU A 85 -1.14 -11.56 7.10
N LEU A 86 -1.90 -11.79 8.17
CA LEU A 86 -3.25 -12.36 8.09
C LEU A 86 -4.26 -11.28 7.65
N GLY A 87 -5.29 -11.70 6.90
CA GLY A 87 -6.35 -10.80 6.45
C GLY A 87 -5.97 -9.88 5.29
N VAL A 88 -4.82 -10.11 4.66
CA VAL A 88 -4.43 -9.45 3.40
C VAL A 88 -4.21 -10.47 2.29
N THR A 89 -4.29 -10.00 1.05
CA THR A 89 -3.85 -10.74 -0.14
C THR A 89 -2.74 -9.94 -0.80
N ALA A 90 -1.58 -10.53 -1.02
CA ALA A 90 -0.53 -9.95 -1.85
C ALA A 90 -0.60 -10.56 -3.25
N THR A 91 -0.54 -9.72 -4.29
CA THR A 91 -0.55 -10.16 -5.68
C THR A 91 0.53 -9.39 -6.44
N VAL A 92 1.37 -10.11 -7.18
CA VAL A 92 2.41 -9.49 -8.00
C VAL A 92 1.80 -9.02 -9.32
N VAL A 93 1.94 -7.74 -9.63
CA VAL A 93 1.47 -7.09 -10.86
C VAL A 93 2.64 -6.36 -11.50
N GLY A 94 3.25 -6.99 -12.51
CA GLY A 94 4.49 -6.48 -13.13
C GLY A 94 5.62 -6.39 -12.11
N SER A 95 6.21 -5.19 -11.95
CA SER A 95 7.29 -4.93 -10.99
C SER A 95 6.82 -4.52 -9.59
N ALA A 96 5.49 -4.52 -9.34
CA ALA A 96 4.90 -4.11 -8.07
C ALA A 96 4.12 -5.25 -7.42
N ILE A 97 3.90 -5.13 -6.12
CA ILE A 97 3.07 -6.03 -5.32
C ILE A 97 1.88 -5.23 -4.82
N THR A 98 0.68 -5.68 -5.15
CA THR A 98 -0.57 -5.13 -4.65
C THR A 98 -1.00 -5.91 -3.41
N VAL A 99 -1.14 -5.23 -2.29
CA VAL A 99 -1.60 -5.78 -1.02
C VAL A 99 -3.02 -5.26 -0.76
N THR A 100 -3.99 -6.16 -0.66
CA THR A 100 -5.40 -5.83 -0.49
C THR A 100 -5.96 -6.42 0.80
N LEU A 101 -6.66 -5.63 1.60
CA LEU A 101 -7.39 -6.11 2.78
C LEU A 101 -8.55 -7.02 2.36
N ARG A 102 -8.70 -8.17 3.03
CA ARG A 102 -9.85 -9.08 2.86
C ARG A 102 -11.06 -8.63 3.66
#